data_AF-A0A409VJ58-F1
#
_entry.id   AF-A0A409VJ58-F1
#
_cell.length_a   1.000
_cell.length_b   1.000
_cell.length_c   1.000
_cell.angle_alpha   90.00
_cell.angle_beta   90.00
_cell.angle_gamma   90.00
#
_symmetry.space_group_name_H-M   'P 1'
#
loop_
_entity.id
_entity.type
_entity.pdbx_description
1 polymer ?
#
loop_
_entity_poly.entity_id
_entity_poly.type
_entity_poly.pdbx_seq_one_letter_code
_entity_poly.pdbx_strand_id
1 'polypeptide(L)'
;CSLTYSSSSSILQGGYAHPLSRKWQAKTALTKSMFMYPIFITDDAQASVEIPTLPGQRRWGVDRLEEFIGPLVAKGLESVILFGVPLNCAKDARGTPADDASGPVILAIKKLRSLYPNLYIATDVCLCEYTSHGHCGVLHSDGTINTPPSVDRIAEVAVNYARAGAHCVAPSDMMDGRIKAIKRGLIDAGLGNKDAAGSAPSFGDRKCYQLPPSARGLARRAIQRDANEGADIIMVKPSMPYLDIIADAAQLTPDHPIACYQVSGEFAMIHAGARAGVYDLKTMAFESVESMVRAALLSAILFFGTAYSVLYSTYFDTSNPLLTGLPHPLSGIYYFANKSNPLNTIFIKRAWGWTTAAFLLILVSAVPQTALTASPSSRVRRGAPTRRDRLSKYLLCTTIWLLFTSWFFGPSLFERALVASGAECILAFPDGDAVRVPVELCYTKSTITSTTHPDIFLLPKLYTIGNPAVSDSKDTLEKTSEQIIGTSDRRLTIPENWKSRPRLRSGHDVSGHIFLLTMSILFLVDQIQPSLSADVWPRASQFHKWAIAANMALVAVWLFASYTTAVYFHTPFEKFTGFVLGLASFGLTRLPLFNVGALNAKHSQRNRKA
;
A
#
# COMPACT_ATOMS: atom_id res chain seq x y z
N CYS A 1 -36.23 -27.27 12.14
CA CYS A 1 -34.84 -27.71 12.30
C CYS A 1 -33.90 -26.52 12.26
N SER A 2 -33.24 -26.30 13.39
CA SER A 2 -32.43 -25.12 13.69
C SER A 2 -31.06 -25.16 13.01
N LEU A 3 -30.71 -24.00 12.44
CA LEU A 3 -29.39 -23.42 12.14
C LEU A 3 -28.15 -24.29 12.40
N THR A 4 -27.46 -24.69 11.33
CA THR A 4 -26.10 -25.24 11.37
C THR A 4 -25.04 -24.19 10.97
N TYR A 5 -24.44 -23.60 12.02
CA TYR A 5 -23.09 -23.03 12.16
C TYR A 5 -22.36 -22.46 10.93
N SER A 6 -22.50 -21.14 10.74
CA SER A 6 -21.48 -20.30 10.10
C SER A 6 -20.22 -20.28 10.98
N SER A 7 -19.08 -20.73 10.44
CA SER A 7 -17.79 -20.65 11.14
C SER A 7 -17.50 -19.19 11.54
N SER A 8 -17.32 -18.95 12.84
CA SER A 8 -17.09 -17.62 13.40
C SER A 8 -15.88 -16.87 12.80
N SER A 9 -14.94 -17.60 12.18
CA SER A 9 -13.74 -17.04 11.53
C SER A 9 -14.01 -16.13 10.33
N SER A 10 -15.15 -16.29 9.64
CA SER A 10 -15.49 -15.52 8.43
C SER A 10 -16.25 -14.23 8.75
N ILE A 11 -16.80 -14.12 9.97
CA ILE A 11 -17.61 -12.98 10.38
C ILE A 11 -16.70 -11.89 10.95
N LEU A 12 -16.05 -11.14 10.05
CA LEU A 12 -15.28 -9.96 10.44
C LEU A 12 -16.17 -8.73 10.69
N GLN A 13 -17.41 -8.74 10.15
CA GLN A 13 -18.39 -7.68 10.33
C GLN A 13 -18.61 -7.35 11.81
N GLY A 14 -18.58 -8.35 12.71
CA GLY A 14 -18.65 -8.09 14.16
C GLY A 14 -17.54 -7.15 14.67
N GLY A 15 -16.35 -7.21 14.08
CA GLY A 15 -15.19 -6.38 14.42
C GLY A 15 -15.26 -4.93 13.94
N TYR A 16 -16.21 -4.57 13.06
CA TYR A 16 -16.33 -3.20 12.53
C TYR A 16 -17.77 -2.76 12.21
N ALA A 17 -18.80 -3.48 12.65
CA ALA A 17 -20.21 -3.13 12.40
C ALA A 17 -20.64 -1.86 13.16
N HIS A 18 -20.08 -1.64 14.34
CA HIS A 18 -20.36 -0.47 15.18
C HIS A 18 -19.31 0.64 14.94
N PRO A 19 -19.68 1.94 15.00
CA PRO A 19 -18.72 3.04 14.88
C PRO A 19 -17.51 2.92 15.83
N LEU A 20 -17.71 2.42 17.05
CA LEU A 20 -16.62 2.19 18.00
C LEU A 20 -15.70 1.03 17.56
N SER A 21 -16.26 -0.07 17.04
CA SER A 21 -15.45 -1.21 16.63
C SER A 21 -14.61 -0.90 15.40
N ARG A 22 -15.08 -0.03 14.49
CA ARG A 22 -14.25 0.57 13.42
C ARG A 22 -13.01 1.29 13.98
N LYS A 23 -13.17 2.07 15.05
CA LYS A 23 -12.04 2.76 15.71
C LYS A 23 -11.05 1.80 16.34
N TRP A 24 -11.50 0.69 16.93
CA TRP A 24 -10.62 -0.33 17.52
C TRP A 24 -9.73 -1.05 16.50
N GLN A 25 -10.10 -1.05 15.22
CA GLN A 25 -9.27 -1.64 14.15
C GLN A 25 -8.06 -0.76 13.80
N ALA A 26 -8.10 0.55 14.11
CA ALA A 26 -6.97 1.43 13.88
C ALA A 26 -5.83 1.09 14.85
N LYS A 27 -4.63 0.82 14.32
CA LYS A 27 -3.44 0.60 15.16
C LYS A 27 -3.02 1.85 15.92
N THR A 28 -3.27 3.02 15.33
CA THR A 28 -2.97 4.34 15.89
C THR A 28 -4.13 5.26 15.53
N ALA A 29 -4.74 5.88 16.54
CA ALA A 29 -5.77 6.90 16.32
C ALA A 29 -5.12 8.27 16.13
N LEU A 30 -5.66 9.08 15.23
CA LEU A 30 -5.20 10.45 15.03
C LEU A 30 -5.53 11.28 16.27
N THR A 31 -4.54 12.02 16.77
CA THR A 31 -4.68 12.89 17.95
C THR A 31 -4.08 14.26 17.65
N LYS A 32 -4.46 15.28 18.45
CA LYS A 32 -4.02 16.67 18.22
C LYS A 32 -2.50 16.82 18.28
N SER A 33 -1.85 16.08 19.19
CA SER A 33 -0.39 16.10 19.40
C SER A 33 0.42 15.57 18.21
N MET A 34 -0.23 14.90 17.25
CA MET A 34 0.42 14.42 16.02
C MET A 34 0.56 15.53 14.96
N PHE A 35 -0.11 16.67 15.14
CA PHE A 35 -0.09 17.75 14.17
C PHE A 35 0.99 18.78 14.49
N MET A 36 1.75 19.12 13.45
CA MET A 36 2.69 20.24 13.44
C MET A 36 2.28 21.22 12.35
N TYR A 37 2.03 22.48 12.71
CA TYR A 37 1.49 23.46 11.78
C TYR A 37 2.60 24.32 11.13
N PRO A 38 2.71 24.35 9.79
CA PRO A 38 3.65 25.23 9.10
C PRO A 38 3.28 26.71 9.17
N ILE A 39 4.24 27.59 9.48
CA ILE A 39 4.04 29.05 9.52
C ILE A 39 5.11 29.73 8.66
N PHE A 40 4.66 30.62 7.76
CA PHE A 40 5.53 31.44 6.92
C PHE A 40 5.65 32.83 7.53
N ILE A 41 6.87 33.26 7.86
CA ILE A 41 7.14 34.50 8.60
C ILE A 41 7.93 35.46 7.73
N THR A 42 7.46 36.70 7.57
CA THR A 42 8.15 37.73 6.80
C THR A 42 8.92 38.70 7.70
N ASP A 43 9.77 39.51 7.08
CA ASP A 43 10.51 40.61 7.69
C ASP A 43 9.68 41.91 7.83
N ASP A 44 8.44 41.94 7.34
CA ASP A 44 7.46 42.98 7.72
C ASP A 44 6.70 42.52 8.97
N ALA A 45 7.00 43.16 10.11
CA ALA A 45 6.47 42.77 11.41
C ALA A 45 4.93 42.80 11.51
N GLN A 46 4.25 43.57 10.67
CA GLN A 46 2.79 43.74 10.68
C GLN A 46 2.09 42.97 9.53
N ALA A 47 2.83 42.22 8.72
CA ALA A 47 2.29 41.53 7.56
C ALA A 47 1.18 40.53 7.90
N SER A 48 0.18 40.47 7.03
CA SER A 48 -0.81 39.38 6.95
C SER A 48 -1.23 39.21 5.49
N VAL A 49 -0.34 38.57 4.71
CA VAL A 49 -0.45 38.50 3.25
C VAL A 49 -0.88 37.11 2.82
N GLU A 50 -1.99 36.97 2.13
CA GLU A 50 -2.47 35.68 1.62
C GLU A 50 -1.52 35.09 0.57
N ILE A 51 -1.40 33.75 0.58
CA ILE A 51 -0.64 33.00 -0.41
C ILE A 51 -1.64 32.43 -1.42
N PRO A 52 -1.73 32.97 -2.66
CA PRO A 52 -2.80 32.60 -3.59
C PRO A 52 -2.85 31.11 -3.96
N THR A 53 -1.69 30.45 -3.96
CA THR A 53 -1.54 29.02 -4.29
C THR A 53 -1.82 28.08 -3.11
N LEU A 54 -2.01 28.62 -1.91
CA LEU A 54 -2.28 27.89 -0.68
C LEU A 54 -3.53 28.48 0.00
N PRO A 55 -4.75 28.03 -0.39
CA PRO A 55 -6.00 28.58 0.12
C PRO A 55 -6.04 28.65 1.66
N GLY A 56 -6.33 29.84 2.18
CA GLY A 56 -6.42 30.09 3.63
C GLY A 56 -5.08 30.22 4.36
N GLN A 57 -3.94 30.10 3.66
CA GLN A 57 -2.60 30.31 4.23
C GLN A 57 -2.11 31.72 3.97
N ARG A 58 -1.36 32.25 4.93
CA ARG A 58 -0.81 33.61 4.89
C ARG A 58 0.66 33.61 5.27
N ARG A 59 1.39 34.61 4.79
CA ARG A 59 2.66 35.03 5.35
C ARG A 59 2.38 36.05 6.45
N TRP A 60 2.99 35.83 7.61
CA TRP A 60 2.71 36.58 8.82
C TRP A 60 3.93 37.39 9.26
N GLY A 61 3.67 38.61 9.72
CA GLY A 61 4.64 39.38 10.49
C GLY A 61 4.68 38.91 11.94
N VAL A 62 5.83 39.09 12.59
CA VAL A 62 6.07 38.63 13.97
C VAL A 62 5.07 39.21 14.98
N ASP A 63 4.64 40.46 14.80
CA ASP A 63 3.73 41.13 15.73
C ASP A 63 2.29 40.60 15.61
N ARG A 64 1.94 39.97 14.48
CA ARG A 64 0.61 39.38 14.25
C ARG A 64 0.55 37.88 14.53
N LEU A 65 1.65 37.28 14.97
CA LEU A 65 1.68 35.84 15.32
C LEU A 65 0.73 35.50 16.46
N GLU A 66 0.53 36.39 17.43
CA GLU A 66 -0.39 36.16 18.55
C GLU A 66 -1.84 36.02 18.09
N GLU A 67 -2.29 36.93 17.22
CA GLU A 67 -3.62 36.94 16.61
C GLU A 67 -3.90 35.63 15.86
N PHE A 68 -2.89 35.13 15.12
CA PHE A 68 -3.03 33.93 14.33
C PHE A 68 -2.95 32.64 15.15
N ILE A 69 -1.93 32.52 16.01
CA ILE A 69 -1.61 31.28 16.73
C ILE A 69 -2.44 31.11 18.00
N GLY A 70 -2.85 32.20 18.67
CA GLY A 70 -3.62 32.13 19.91
C GLY A 70 -4.89 31.30 19.81
N PRO A 71 -5.75 31.51 18.79
CA PRO A 71 -6.92 30.67 18.58
C PRO A 71 -6.60 29.20 18.30
N LEU A 72 -5.46 28.89 17.68
CA LEU A 72 -5.04 27.51 17.38
C LEU A 72 -4.53 26.80 18.64
N VAL A 73 -3.71 27.48 19.46
CA VAL A 73 -3.24 26.98 20.74
C VAL A 73 -4.41 26.73 21.70
N ALA A 74 -5.38 27.64 21.76
CA ALA A 74 -6.61 27.44 22.54
C ALA A 74 -7.42 26.22 22.07
N LYS A 75 -7.32 25.85 20.79
CA LYS A 75 -7.93 24.62 20.22
C LYS A 75 -7.07 23.37 20.44
N GLY A 76 -5.90 23.48 21.06
CA GLY A 76 -4.99 22.38 21.37
C GLY A 76 -3.91 22.12 20.33
N LEU A 77 -3.47 23.15 19.59
CA LEU A 77 -2.25 23.06 18.79
C LEU A 77 -1.02 22.99 19.71
N GLU A 78 -0.21 21.96 19.55
CA GLU A 78 0.95 21.70 20.42
C GLU A 78 2.29 21.92 19.73
N SER A 79 2.34 21.95 18.40
CA SER A 79 3.60 22.16 17.68
C SER A 79 3.47 22.95 16.38
N VAL A 80 4.53 23.71 16.06
CA VAL A 80 4.64 24.52 14.83
C VAL A 80 6.01 24.30 14.18
N ILE A 81 6.06 24.49 12.86
CA ILE A 81 7.32 24.55 12.10
C ILE A 81 7.44 25.88 11.37
N LEU A 82 8.52 26.61 11.64
CA LEU A 82 8.74 27.97 11.14
C LEU A 82 9.53 27.98 9.83
N PHE A 83 9.07 28.79 8.88
CA PHE A 83 9.74 29.09 7.61
C PHE A 83 9.91 30.60 7.47
N GLY A 84 11.14 31.09 7.35
CA GLY A 84 11.41 32.51 7.09
C GLY A 84 11.26 32.84 5.61
N VAL A 85 10.60 33.95 5.32
CA VAL A 85 10.37 34.47 3.97
C VAL A 85 10.75 35.95 3.96
N PRO A 86 12.06 36.27 4.03
CA PRO A 86 12.48 37.67 3.99
C PRO A 86 12.30 38.23 2.58
N LEU A 87 11.62 39.38 2.50
CA LEU A 87 11.28 40.08 1.25
C LEU A 87 12.07 41.38 1.10
N ASN A 88 12.48 41.98 2.21
CA ASN A 88 13.11 43.30 2.30
C ASN A 88 14.60 43.24 2.69
N CYS A 89 15.16 42.06 2.98
CA CYS A 89 16.59 41.91 3.28
C CYS A 89 17.44 41.66 2.02
N ALA A 90 18.71 42.09 2.06
CA ALA A 90 19.69 41.75 1.03
C ALA A 90 20.10 40.27 1.12
N LYS A 91 19.77 39.49 0.10
CA LYS A 91 20.20 38.09 -0.04
C LYS A 91 21.61 38.02 -0.62
N ASP A 92 22.42 37.07 -0.17
CA ASP A 92 23.80 36.90 -0.63
C ASP A 92 24.14 35.44 -0.96
N ALA A 93 25.35 35.14 -1.43
CA ALA A 93 25.71 33.77 -1.83
C ALA A 93 25.87 32.79 -0.64
N ARG A 94 26.04 33.29 0.59
CA ARG A 94 26.21 32.46 1.81
C ARG A 94 24.88 32.21 2.52
N GLY A 95 23.85 32.99 2.21
CA GLY A 95 22.61 33.02 3.00
C GLY A 95 22.85 33.63 4.38
N THR A 96 23.62 34.73 4.46
CA THR A 96 23.89 35.43 5.74
C THR A 96 22.61 35.79 6.51
N PRO A 97 21.49 36.22 5.88
CA PRO A 97 20.28 36.55 6.63
C PRO A 97 19.56 35.35 7.30
N ALA A 98 19.98 34.11 7.03
CA ALA A 98 19.30 32.91 7.55
C ALA A 98 19.24 32.85 9.08
N ASP A 99 20.31 33.26 9.76
CA ASP A 99 20.41 33.26 11.23
C ASP A 99 20.65 34.66 11.79
N ASP A 100 20.22 35.69 11.07
CA ASP A 100 20.21 37.05 11.59
C ASP A 100 19.36 37.11 12.87
N ALA A 101 19.92 37.69 13.93
CA ALA A 101 19.26 37.85 15.21
C ALA A 101 18.03 38.77 15.14
N SER A 102 18.00 39.68 14.15
CA SER A 102 16.83 40.49 13.75
C SER A 102 15.98 39.86 12.64
N GLY A 103 16.35 38.66 12.18
CA GLY A 103 15.65 37.96 11.12
C GLY A 103 14.28 37.40 11.57
N PRO A 104 13.38 37.12 10.62
CA PRO A 104 12.00 36.73 10.89
C PRO A 104 11.88 35.47 11.75
N VAL A 105 12.73 34.46 11.50
CA VAL A 105 12.67 33.18 12.23
C VAL A 105 13.08 33.36 13.69
N ILE A 106 14.23 33.99 13.97
CA ILE A 106 14.72 34.18 15.34
C ILE A 106 13.78 35.06 16.17
N LEU A 107 13.25 36.14 15.57
CA LEU A 107 12.26 36.98 16.23
C LEU A 107 10.97 36.20 16.55
N ALA A 108 10.48 35.37 15.62
CA ALA A 108 9.32 34.54 15.87
C ALA A 108 9.55 33.46 16.93
N ILE A 109 10.73 32.82 16.96
CA ILE A 109 11.08 31.87 18.04
C ILE A 109 10.95 32.57 19.38
N LYS A 110 11.62 33.72 19.56
CA LYS A 110 11.59 34.48 20.82
C LYS A 110 10.17 34.88 21.21
N LYS A 111 9.39 35.41 20.26
CA LYS A 111 7.99 35.82 20.47
C LYS A 111 7.12 34.63 20.88
N LEU A 112 7.18 33.51 20.17
CA LEU A 112 6.38 32.32 20.46
C LEU A 112 6.79 31.64 21.78
N ARG A 113 8.09 31.61 22.11
CA ARG A 113 8.58 31.13 23.41
C ARG A 113 8.02 31.97 24.56
N SER A 114 7.91 33.28 24.37
CA SER A 114 7.35 34.20 25.35
C SER A 114 5.82 34.05 25.50
N LEU A 115 5.10 33.96 24.38
CA LEU A 115 3.63 33.90 24.39
C LEU A 115 3.10 32.52 24.79
N TYR A 116 3.74 31.46 24.29
CA TYR A 116 3.27 30.08 24.42
C TYR A 116 4.41 29.15 24.87
N PRO A 117 4.82 29.18 26.15
CA PRO A 117 5.96 28.41 26.65
C PRO A 117 5.86 26.89 26.47
N ASN A 118 4.66 26.36 26.34
CA ASN A 118 4.39 24.93 26.13
C ASN A 118 4.31 24.54 24.64
N LEU A 119 4.31 25.52 23.72
CA LEU A 119 4.29 25.23 22.29
C LEU A 119 5.64 24.69 21.86
N TYR A 120 5.64 23.51 21.22
CA TYR A 120 6.84 22.93 20.64
C TYR A 120 7.16 23.63 19.31
N ILE A 121 8.35 24.20 19.23
CA ILE A 121 8.78 25.05 18.11
C ILE A 121 9.87 24.32 17.34
N ALA A 122 9.52 23.88 16.14
CA ALA A 122 10.46 23.43 15.13
C ALA A 122 10.78 24.56 14.15
N THR A 123 11.96 24.54 13.55
CA THR A 123 12.39 25.53 12.54
C THR A 123 12.94 24.80 11.32
N ASP A 124 12.47 25.13 10.13
CA ASP A 124 13.15 24.70 8.90
C ASP A 124 14.55 25.31 8.84
N VAL A 125 15.56 24.48 8.52
CA VAL A 125 16.95 24.93 8.37
C VAL A 125 17.36 24.74 6.92
N CYS A 126 17.44 25.85 6.19
CA CYS A 126 17.93 25.89 4.81
C CYS A 126 18.52 27.27 4.48
N LEU A 127 19.19 27.37 3.32
CA LEU A 127 19.75 28.62 2.81
C LEU A 127 19.00 29.18 1.60
N CYS A 128 18.08 28.42 1.01
CA CYS A 128 17.41 28.80 -0.24
C CYS A 128 16.55 30.06 -0.14
N GLU A 129 15.89 30.31 0.99
CA GLU A 129 15.12 31.53 1.19
C GLU A 129 16.00 32.77 1.36
N TYR A 130 17.29 32.57 1.66
CA TYR A 130 18.23 33.61 2.08
C TYR A 130 19.36 33.85 1.08
N THR A 131 19.55 32.93 0.14
CA THR A 131 20.61 33.04 -0.87
C THR A 131 20.16 33.82 -2.09
N SER A 132 21.09 34.55 -2.71
CA SER A 132 20.82 35.28 -3.96
C SER A 132 20.52 34.37 -5.15
N HIS A 133 21.06 33.15 -5.14
CA HIS A 133 20.86 32.13 -6.17
C HIS A 133 19.70 31.15 -5.90
N GLY A 134 19.15 31.13 -4.68
CA GLY A 134 18.00 30.28 -4.33
C GLY A 134 18.31 28.80 -4.08
N HIS A 135 19.52 28.29 -4.36
CA HIS A 135 19.94 26.93 -3.98
C HIS A 135 20.08 26.71 -2.46
N CYS A 136 20.05 25.46 -2.01
CA CYS A 136 20.02 25.08 -0.58
C CYS A 136 21.36 25.19 0.15
N GLY A 137 22.44 25.40 -0.60
CA GLY A 137 23.82 25.39 -0.12
C GLY A 137 24.64 26.45 -0.82
N VAL A 138 25.88 26.60 -0.35
CA VAL A 138 26.92 27.40 -1.00
C VAL A 138 27.30 26.73 -2.32
N LEU A 139 27.49 27.54 -3.37
CA LEU A 139 27.85 27.06 -4.70
C LEU A 139 29.35 27.23 -5.01
N HIS A 140 29.88 26.34 -5.83
CA HIS A 140 31.12 26.54 -6.57
C HIS A 140 30.91 27.58 -7.69
N SER A 141 32.01 28.05 -8.28
CA SER A 141 31.98 29.00 -9.40
C SER A 141 31.28 28.44 -10.65
N ASP A 142 31.20 27.11 -10.79
CA ASP A 142 30.50 26.42 -11.88
C ASP A 142 28.99 26.20 -11.60
N GLY A 143 28.49 26.68 -10.46
CA GLY A 143 27.09 26.55 -10.06
C GLY A 143 26.72 25.22 -9.38
N THR A 144 27.68 24.32 -9.15
CA THR A 144 27.45 23.08 -8.40
C THR A 144 27.47 23.31 -6.89
N ILE A 145 26.83 22.44 -6.10
CA ILE A 145 26.82 22.56 -4.62
C ILE A 145 28.21 22.24 -4.06
N ASN A 146 28.70 23.13 -3.19
CA ASN A 146 29.94 22.94 -2.44
C ASN A 146 29.63 22.39 -1.04
N THR A 147 29.64 21.07 -0.88
CA THR A 147 29.11 20.39 0.31
C THR A 147 29.75 20.82 1.63
N PRO A 148 31.09 20.86 1.80
CA PRO A 148 31.69 21.18 3.09
C PRO A 148 31.28 22.56 3.66
N PRO A 149 31.46 23.70 2.96
CA PRO A 149 31.06 25.00 3.48
C PRO A 149 29.54 25.13 3.61
N SER A 150 28.77 24.38 2.82
CA SER A 150 27.31 24.39 2.93
C SER A 150 26.84 23.71 4.21
N VAL A 151 27.42 22.56 4.54
CA VAL A 151 27.12 21.79 5.75
C VAL A 151 27.53 22.55 7.01
N ASP A 152 28.71 23.19 6.99
CA ASP A 152 29.16 24.05 8.10
C ASP A 152 28.18 25.21 8.30
N ARG A 153 27.78 25.86 7.21
CA ARG A 153 26.82 26.97 7.26
C ARG A 153 25.44 26.54 7.78
N ILE A 154 24.93 25.38 7.34
CA ILE A 154 23.67 24.82 7.83
C ILE A 154 23.75 24.51 9.34
N ALA A 155 24.88 23.99 9.82
CA ALA A 155 25.10 23.73 11.23
C ALA A 155 25.12 25.03 12.06
N GLU A 156 25.75 26.10 11.57
CA GLU A 156 25.71 27.44 12.19
C GLU A 156 24.27 27.92 12.38
N VAL A 157 23.46 27.88 11.31
CA VAL A 157 22.05 28.32 11.34
C VAL A 157 21.24 27.50 12.35
N ALA A 158 21.38 26.17 12.32
CA ALA A 158 20.70 25.28 13.26
C ALA A 158 21.04 25.60 14.72
N VAL A 159 22.33 25.77 15.03
CA VAL A 159 22.78 26.11 16.39
C VAL A 159 22.25 27.47 16.82
N ASN A 160 22.21 28.46 15.93
CA ASN A 160 21.70 29.79 16.24
C ASN A 160 20.18 29.81 16.46
N TYR A 161 19.40 29.03 15.71
CA TYR A 161 17.98 28.83 16.02
C TYR A 161 17.76 28.12 17.35
N ALA A 162 18.58 27.10 17.66
CA ALA A 162 18.52 26.41 18.96
C ALA A 162 18.86 27.37 20.12
N ARG A 163 19.87 28.23 19.97
CA ARG A 163 20.21 29.30 20.93
C ARG A 163 19.09 30.31 21.11
N ALA A 164 18.37 30.64 20.03
CA ALA A 164 17.21 31.53 20.08
C ALA A 164 16.02 30.91 20.83
N GLY A 165 16.01 29.58 21.02
CA GLY A 165 15.00 28.87 21.79
C GLY A 165 14.20 27.83 21.00
N ALA A 166 14.58 27.49 19.77
CA ALA A 166 13.96 26.37 19.05
C ALA A 166 14.11 25.07 19.85
N HIS A 167 13.08 24.21 19.77
CA HIS A 167 13.10 22.87 20.38
C HIS A 167 13.61 21.82 19.40
N CYS A 168 13.30 22.00 18.11
CA CYS A 168 13.70 21.16 17.00
C CYS A 168 14.23 21.99 15.84
N VAL A 169 15.27 21.49 15.19
CA VAL A 169 15.81 22.02 13.94
C VAL A 169 15.53 21.02 12.82
N ALA A 170 14.98 21.48 11.70
CA ALA A 170 14.58 20.63 10.60
C ALA A 170 15.39 20.92 9.31
N PRO A 171 16.67 20.45 9.19
CA PRO A 171 17.48 20.57 7.98
C PRO A 171 16.83 20.09 6.67
N SER A 172 16.67 21.03 5.77
CA SER A 172 15.80 20.98 4.60
C SER A 172 16.58 20.90 3.27
N ASP A 173 17.90 20.85 3.38
CA ASP A 173 18.86 21.04 2.30
C ASP A 173 19.24 19.76 1.54
N MET A 174 19.00 18.58 2.13
CA MET A 174 19.36 17.26 1.60
C MET A 174 20.86 17.02 1.35
N MET A 175 21.76 17.87 1.85
CA MET A 175 23.19 17.73 1.63
C MET A 175 23.79 16.57 2.43
N ASP A 176 24.83 15.94 1.88
CA ASP A 176 25.48 14.81 2.54
C ASP A 176 26.20 15.26 3.83
N GLY A 177 25.96 14.54 4.94
CA GLY A 177 26.63 14.78 6.22
C GLY A 177 26.09 15.93 7.06
N ARG A 178 25.03 16.64 6.62
CA ARG A 178 24.50 17.79 7.38
C ARG A 178 23.98 17.44 8.77
N ILE A 179 23.39 16.25 8.95
CA ILE A 179 22.84 15.82 10.25
C ILE A 179 23.98 15.67 11.24
N LYS A 180 25.07 15.02 10.83
CA LYS A 180 26.26 14.87 11.68
C LYS A 180 26.82 16.22 12.11
N ALA A 181 26.94 17.18 11.18
CA ALA A 181 27.46 18.50 11.47
C ALA A 181 26.55 19.29 12.42
N ILE A 182 25.24 19.28 12.19
CA ILE A 182 24.25 19.90 13.09
C ILE A 182 24.33 19.28 14.48
N LYS A 183 24.26 17.94 14.59
CA LYS A 183 24.25 17.26 15.87
C LYS A 183 25.55 17.54 16.64
N ARG A 184 26.69 17.58 15.94
CA ARG A 184 27.97 17.95 16.54
C ARG A 184 27.98 19.41 17.01
N GLY A 185 27.54 20.34 16.18
CA GLY A 185 27.45 21.77 16.54
C GLY A 185 26.54 22.02 17.75
N LEU A 186 25.40 21.31 17.82
CA LEU A 186 24.51 21.35 18.98
C LEU A 186 25.20 20.82 20.24
N ILE A 187 25.90 19.69 20.17
CA ILE A 187 26.66 19.13 21.31
C ILE A 187 27.74 20.12 21.78
N ASP A 188 28.53 20.66 20.85
CA ASP A 188 29.62 21.59 21.17
C ASP A 188 29.09 22.91 21.76
N ALA A 189 27.88 23.32 21.40
CA ALA A 189 27.19 24.47 21.99
C ALA A 189 26.47 24.17 23.32
N GLY A 190 26.54 22.96 23.85
CA GLY A 190 25.81 22.55 25.06
C GLY A 190 24.30 22.35 24.86
N LEU A 191 23.87 22.19 23.61
CA LEU A 191 22.47 22.06 23.16
C LEU A 191 22.18 20.68 22.53
N GLY A 192 23.00 19.67 22.82
CA GLY A 192 22.92 18.33 22.20
C GLY A 192 21.61 17.58 22.45
N ASN A 193 20.78 18.03 23.39
CA ASN A 193 19.46 17.52 23.71
C ASN A 193 18.32 18.10 22.83
N LYS A 194 18.65 18.83 21.76
CA LYS A 194 17.69 19.33 20.76
C LYS A 194 17.54 18.34 19.60
N ASP A 195 16.32 18.28 19.05
CA ASP A 195 15.95 17.32 18.00
C ASP A 195 16.33 17.82 16.60
N ALA A 196 16.79 16.91 15.73
CA ALA A 196 17.06 17.19 14.31
C ALA A 196 16.13 16.37 13.36
N ALA A 197 15.49 17.02 12.36
CA ALA A 197 14.57 16.41 11.38
C ALA A 197 14.76 16.94 9.93
N GLY A 198 14.16 16.38 8.86
CA GLY A 198 14.48 16.78 7.45
C GLY A 198 13.35 17.47 6.64
N SER A 199 13.61 18.43 5.73
CA SER A 199 12.59 19.03 4.80
C SER A 199 13.13 19.52 3.41
N ALA A 200 12.45 20.40 2.63
CA ALA A 200 12.75 20.64 1.19
C ALA A 200 12.36 22.04 0.61
N PRO A 201 13.00 22.57 -0.49
CA PRO A 201 12.69 23.92 -1.09
C PRO A 201 12.70 24.16 -2.66
N SER A 202 12.79 25.45 -3.14
CA SER A 202 12.33 26.11 -4.42
C SER A 202 13.33 26.69 -5.51
N PHE A 203 13.10 26.39 -6.81
CA PHE A 203 13.70 26.92 -8.07
C PHE A 203 15.15 26.52 -8.41
N GLY A 204 15.46 26.49 -9.72
CA GLY A 204 16.50 25.67 -10.33
C GLY A 204 16.08 24.19 -10.44
N ASP A 205 16.82 23.41 -11.21
CA ASP A 205 16.75 21.95 -11.17
C ASP A 205 17.49 21.48 -9.89
N ARG A 206 16.81 20.73 -9.03
CA ARG A 206 17.34 20.32 -7.71
C ARG A 206 17.70 18.84 -7.66
N LYS A 207 17.73 18.19 -8.82
CA LYS A 207 17.86 16.73 -8.94
C LYS A 207 19.23 16.22 -8.48
N CYS A 208 20.21 17.10 -8.33
CA CYS A 208 21.55 16.75 -7.86
C CYS A 208 21.64 16.52 -6.33
N TYR A 209 20.58 16.83 -5.57
CA TYR A 209 20.53 16.56 -4.12
C TYR A 209 19.15 16.10 -3.64
N GLN A 210 18.05 16.55 -4.28
CA GLN A 210 16.74 15.92 -4.06
C GLN A 210 16.72 14.53 -4.68
N LEU A 211 16.14 13.59 -3.95
CA LEU A 211 16.06 12.21 -4.41
C LEU A 211 15.15 12.10 -5.65
N PRO A 212 15.55 11.32 -6.68
CA PRO A 212 14.67 11.00 -7.79
C PRO A 212 13.41 10.26 -7.29
N PRO A 213 12.21 10.50 -7.84
CA PRO A 213 10.97 9.84 -7.39
C PRO A 213 11.03 8.30 -7.39
N SER A 214 11.74 7.71 -8.35
CA SER A 214 11.89 6.26 -8.47
C SER A 214 13.01 5.67 -7.58
N ALA A 215 13.79 6.50 -6.91
CA ALA A 215 15.01 6.09 -6.23
C ALA A 215 14.77 5.62 -4.78
N ARG A 216 13.87 4.65 -4.59
CA ARG A 216 13.60 4.02 -3.28
C ARG A 216 14.86 3.57 -2.55
N GLY A 217 15.85 3.03 -3.27
CA GLY A 217 17.13 2.62 -2.70
C GLY A 217 17.94 3.78 -2.09
N LEU A 218 17.93 4.96 -2.73
CA LEU A 218 18.58 6.16 -2.18
C LEU A 218 17.82 6.68 -0.95
N ALA A 219 16.48 6.68 -0.98
CA ALA A 219 15.66 7.09 0.17
C ALA A 219 15.97 6.25 1.41
N ARG A 220 16.02 4.91 1.26
CA ARG A 220 16.38 4.00 2.34
C ARG A 220 17.78 4.25 2.89
N ARG A 221 18.77 4.48 2.01
CA ARG A 221 20.15 4.80 2.41
C ARG A 221 20.24 6.14 3.15
N ALA A 222 19.50 7.15 2.71
CA ALA A 222 19.44 8.46 3.36
C ALA A 222 18.79 8.37 4.74
N ILE A 223 17.67 7.64 4.88
CA ILE A 223 17.03 7.39 6.19
C ILE A 223 18.02 6.76 7.16
N GLN A 224 18.71 5.69 6.73
CA GLN A 224 19.66 5.00 7.60
C GLN A 224 20.87 5.87 7.93
N ARG A 225 21.39 6.64 6.96
CA ARG A 225 22.46 7.61 7.17
C ARG A 225 22.06 8.60 8.26
N ASP A 226 20.93 9.26 8.10
CA ASP A 226 20.51 10.35 8.98
C ASP A 226 20.25 9.83 10.41
N ALA A 227 19.64 8.64 10.55
CA ALA A 227 19.51 7.98 11.84
C ALA A 227 20.87 7.68 12.49
N ASN A 228 21.85 7.19 11.71
CA ASN A 228 23.20 6.92 12.20
C ASN A 228 23.99 8.20 12.53
N GLU A 229 23.66 9.31 11.89
CA GLU A 229 24.26 10.63 12.14
C GLU A 229 23.65 11.36 13.34
N GLY A 230 22.61 10.80 13.95
CA GLY A 230 21.99 11.29 15.18
C GLY A 230 20.70 12.09 14.99
N ALA A 231 19.97 11.87 13.89
CA ALA A 231 18.61 12.39 13.74
C ALA A 231 17.67 11.75 14.76
N ASP A 232 16.89 12.57 15.46
CA ASP A 232 15.95 12.10 16.49
C ASP A 232 14.56 11.79 15.89
N ILE A 233 14.22 12.42 14.76
CA ILE A 233 12.97 12.22 14.01
C ILE A 233 13.28 12.07 12.52
N ILE A 234 12.69 11.08 11.86
CA ILE A 234 12.80 10.89 10.41
C ILE A 234 11.57 11.44 9.72
N MET A 235 11.73 12.19 8.63
CA MET A 235 10.62 12.76 7.86
C MET A 235 10.59 12.21 6.43
N VAL A 236 9.39 11.93 5.93
CA VAL A 236 9.15 11.67 4.49
C VAL A 236 8.35 12.80 3.87
N LYS A 237 8.83 13.32 2.74
CA LYS A 237 8.28 14.46 2.01
C LYS A 237 8.51 14.25 0.50
N PRO A 238 7.48 14.36 -0.37
CA PRO A 238 6.04 14.45 -0.10
C PRO A 238 5.44 13.25 0.63
N SER A 239 4.17 13.33 1.05
CA SER A 239 3.53 12.30 1.89
C SER A 239 2.72 11.25 1.11
N MET A 240 1.54 11.59 0.57
CA MET A 240 0.64 10.64 -0.13
C MET A 240 1.31 9.88 -1.29
N PRO A 241 2.14 10.50 -2.15
CA PRO A 241 2.80 9.77 -3.23
C PRO A 241 3.89 8.80 -2.76
N TYR A 242 4.33 8.90 -1.50
CA TYR A 242 5.46 8.16 -0.94
C TYR A 242 5.08 7.41 0.35
N LEU A 243 3.83 6.94 0.46
CA LEU A 243 3.36 6.10 1.57
C LEU A 243 4.19 4.81 1.73
N ASP A 244 4.73 4.28 0.63
CA ASP A 244 5.66 3.16 0.64
C ASP A 244 7.01 3.52 1.29
N ILE A 245 7.50 4.73 1.08
CA ILE A 245 8.70 5.25 1.76
C ILE A 245 8.44 5.54 3.24
N ILE A 246 7.23 5.98 3.61
CA ILE A 246 6.82 6.11 5.03
C ILE A 246 6.84 4.73 5.71
N ALA A 247 6.33 3.69 5.03
CA ALA A 247 6.44 2.31 5.51
C ALA A 247 7.90 1.87 5.66
N ASP A 248 8.75 2.18 4.68
CA ASP A 248 10.18 1.87 4.73
C ASP A 248 10.87 2.59 5.90
N ALA A 249 10.57 3.86 6.14
CA ALA A 249 11.11 4.62 7.26
C ALA A 249 10.70 3.99 8.60
N ALA A 250 9.41 3.69 8.79
CA ALA A 250 8.93 2.99 9.98
C ALA A 250 9.58 1.61 10.18
N GLN A 251 9.97 0.93 9.11
CA GLN A 251 10.68 -0.35 9.17
C GLN A 251 12.17 -0.20 9.49
N LEU A 252 12.84 0.79 8.89
CA LEU A 252 14.29 1.00 9.00
C LEU A 252 14.70 1.66 10.30
N THR A 253 13.82 2.48 10.85
CA THR A 253 14.04 3.22 12.11
C THR A 253 12.83 3.02 13.03
N PRO A 254 12.54 1.78 13.47
CA PRO A 254 11.32 1.46 14.23
C PRO A 254 11.26 2.13 15.60
N ASP A 255 12.42 2.53 16.12
CA ASP A 255 12.56 3.21 17.41
C ASP A 255 12.55 4.75 17.26
N HIS A 256 12.43 5.28 16.04
CA HIS A 256 12.35 6.72 15.79
C HIS A 256 10.92 7.14 15.42
N PRO A 257 10.46 8.31 15.88
CA PRO A 257 9.25 8.93 15.33
C PRO A 257 9.39 9.19 13.83
N ILE A 258 8.32 8.91 13.08
CA ILE A 258 8.23 9.19 11.65
C ILE A 258 7.26 10.33 11.41
N ALA A 259 7.78 11.45 10.90
CA ALA A 259 6.99 12.58 10.44
C ALA A 259 6.64 12.43 8.95
N CYS A 260 5.44 12.87 8.58
CA CYS A 260 4.98 12.89 7.20
C CYS A 260 4.64 14.34 6.82
N TYR A 261 5.22 14.84 5.74
CA TYR A 261 4.96 16.22 5.30
C TYR A 261 3.97 16.24 4.13
N GLN A 262 2.72 16.66 4.40
CA GLN A 262 1.73 16.94 3.37
C GLN A 262 2.07 18.25 2.67
N VAL A 263 2.68 18.17 1.48
CA VAL A 263 3.25 19.35 0.82
C VAL A 263 2.17 20.24 0.21
N SER A 264 2.55 21.46 -0.14
CA SER A 264 1.66 22.46 -0.74
C SER A 264 0.89 21.96 -1.96
N GLY A 265 1.55 21.21 -2.84
CA GLY A 265 0.90 20.62 -4.01
C GLY A 265 -0.17 19.58 -3.65
N GLU A 266 0.06 18.77 -2.62
CA GLU A 266 -0.90 17.80 -2.11
C GLU A 266 -2.11 18.50 -1.46
N PHE A 267 -1.85 19.51 -0.64
CA PHE A 267 -2.88 20.35 -0.02
C PHE A 267 -3.74 21.04 -1.09
N ALA A 268 -3.11 21.71 -2.07
CA ALA A 268 -3.81 22.41 -3.14
C ALA A 268 -4.61 21.43 -4.03
N MET A 269 -4.08 20.23 -4.29
CA MET A 269 -4.77 19.17 -5.02
C MET A 269 -6.06 18.74 -4.31
N ILE A 270 -6.00 18.51 -2.99
CA ILE A 270 -7.19 18.16 -2.19
C ILE A 270 -8.21 19.31 -2.20
N HIS A 271 -7.76 20.55 -2.01
CA HIS A 271 -8.64 21.72 -2.06
C HIS A 271 -9.27 21.92 -3.44
N ALA A 272 -8.53 21.68 -4.53
CA ALA A 272 -9.04 21.79 -5.88
C ALA A 272 -10.11 20.73 -6.17
N GLY A 273 -9.86 19.46 -5.82
CA GLY A 273 -10.84 18.38 -6.03
C GLY A 273 -12.12 18.60 -5.22
N ALA A 274 -12.01 19.07 -3.98
CA ALA A 274 -13.18 19.40 -3.17
C ALA A 274 -13.99 20.57 -3.74
N ARG A 275 -13.33 21.65 -4.19
CA ARG A 275 -14.01 22.78 -4.86
C ARG A 275 -14.69 22.37 -6.17
N ALA A 276 -14.14 21.39 -6.88
CA ALA A 276 -14.73 20.83 -8.10
C ALA A 276 -15.89 19.84 -7.82
N GLY A 277 -16.21 19.56 -6.54
CA GLY A 277 -17.28 18.64 -6.17
C GLY A 277 -16.93 17.16 -6.31
N VAL A 278 -15.65 16.81 -6.46
CA VAL A 278 -15.21 15.40 -6.59
C VAL A 278 -15.40 14.64 -5.26
N TYR A 279 -15.22 15.32 -4.13
CA TYR A 279 -15.36 14.77 -2.78
C TYR A 279 -15.57 15.86 -1.73
N ASP A 280 -16.00 15.48 -0.53
CA ASP A 280 -16.02 16.37 0.64
C ASP A 280 -14.60 16.62 1.17
N LEU A 281 -14.26 17.90 1.41
CA LEU A 281 -12.93 18.32 1.84
C LEU A 281 -12.54 17.68 3.17
N LYS A 282 -13.45 17.68 4.14
CA LYS A 282 -13.17 17.15 5.48
C LYS A 282 -12.89 15.66 5.41
N THR A 283 -13.74 14.91 4.72
CA THR A 283 -13.60 13.47 4.53
C THR A 283 -12.27 13.14 3.86
N MET A 284 -11.91 13.85 2.78
CA MET A 284 -10.66 13.60 2.08
C MET A 284 -9.42 13.98 2.90
N ALA A 285 -9.50 15.05 3.69
CA ALA A 285 -8.44 15.42 4.63
C ALA A 285 -8.20 14.28 5.64
N PHE A 286 -9.25 13.75 6.27
CA PHE A 286 -9.13 12.61 7.20
C PHE A 286 -8.54 11.37 6.52
N GLU A 287 -9.06 10.97 5.36
CA GLU A 287 -8.56 9.78 4.66
C GLU A 287 -7.08 9.94 4.21
N SER A 288 -6.69 11.13 3.76
CA SER A 288 -5.29 11.40 3.40
C SER A 288 -4.35 11.23 4.59
N VAL A 289 -4.67 11.80 5.75
CA VAL A 289 -3.85 11.73 6.96
C VAL A 289 -3.87 10.33 7.57
N GLU A 290 -5.03 9.66 7.61
CA GLU A 290 -5.16 8.28 8.09
C GLU A 290 -4.39 7.29 7.19
N SER A 291 -4.26 7.56 5.90
CA SER A 291 -3.48 6.72 4.98
C SER A 291 -1.97 6.77 5.27
N MET A 292 -1.46 7.94 5.70
CA MET A 292 -0.06 8.13 6.13
C MET A 292 0.28 7.26 7.35
N VAL A 293 -0.73 6.94 8.16
CA VAL A 293 -0.60 6.05 9.33
C VAL A 293 -0.66 4.55 8.93
N ARG A 294 -1.01 4.20 7.66
CA ARG A 294 -1.40 2.83 7.26
C ARG A 294 -0.48 2.08 6.27
N ALA A 295 0.15 2.75 5.31
CA ALA A 295 1.05 2.27 4.22
C ALA A 295 0.75 0.92 3.47
N ALA A 296 0.53 0.99 2.13
CA ALA A 296 -0.38 0.12 1.37
C ALA A 296 0.07 -0.28 -0.09
N LEU A 297 1.32 -0.70 -0.30
CA LEU A 297 1.86 -0.94 -1.67
C LEU A 297 1.12 -2.00 -2.50
N LEU A 298 0.69 -3.11 -1.90
CA LEU A 298 0.00 -4.19 -2.64
C LEU A 298 -1.43 -3.79 -3.07
N SER A 299 -2.09 -2.93 -2.28
CA SER A 299 -3.43 -2.42 -2.61
C SER A 299 -3.38 -1.43 -3.77
N ALA A 300 -2.31 -0.63 -3.88
CA ALA A 300 -2.13 0.33 -4.95
C ALA A 300 -2.00 -0.36 -6.33
N ILE A 301 -1.20 -1.42 -6.45
CA ILE A 301 -0.98 -2.13 -7.72
C ILE A 301 -2.27 -2.71 -8.29
N LEU A 302 -3.06 -3.36 -7.45
CA LEU A 302 -4.34 -3.96 -7.86
C LEU A 302 -5.39 -2.89 -8.16
N PHE A 303 -5.42 -1.81 -7.39
CA PHE A 303 -6.32 -0.69 -7.64
C PHE A 303 -6.03 -0.03 -8.99
N PHE A 304 -4.79 0.38 -9.26
CA PHE A 304 -4.44 1.05 -10.51
C PHE A 304 -4.58 0.13 -11.73
N GLY A 305 -4.19 -1.14 -11.62
CA GLY A 305 -4.38 -2.11 -12.71
C GLY A 305 -5.87 -2.36 -13.01
N THR A 306 -6.70 -2.47 -11.97
CA THR A 306 -8.15 -2.66 -12.13
C THR A 306 -8.82 -1.40 -12.68
N ALA A 307 -8.46 -0.22 -12.18
CA ALA A 307 -8.96 1.06 -12.68
C ALA A 307 -8.62 1.26 -14.16
N TYR A 308 -7.38 0.99 -14.55
CA TYR A 308 -6.98 0.99 -15.97
C TYR A 308 -7.85 0.03 -16.79
N SER A 309 -8.08 -1.19 -16.29
CA SER A 309 -8.86 -2.17 -17.02
C SER A 309 -10.29 -1.73 -17.28
N VAL A 310 -10.92 -1.03 -16.33
CA VAL A 310 -12.27 -0.49 -16.45
C VAL A 310 -12.30 0.71 -17.41
N LEU A 311 -11.36 1.65 -17.26
CA LEU A 311 -11.30 2.87 -18.08
C LEU A 311 -11.08 2.58 -19.56
N TYR A 312 -10.26 1.58 -19.87
CA TYR A 312 -9.89 1.23 -21.24
C TYR A 312 -10.56 -0.04 -21.75
N SER A 313 -11.53 -0.58 -20.99
CA SER A 313 -12.25 -1.82 -21.33
C SER A 313 -11.32 -2.97 -21.70
N THR A 314 -10.17 -3.09 -21.02
CA THR A 314 -9.16 -4.11 -21.31
C THR A 314 -9.34 -5.39 -20.52
N TYR A 315 -10.29 -5.43 -19.57
CA TYR A 315 -10.59 -6.64 -18.83
C TYR A 315 -11.37 -7.65 -19.67
N PHE A 316 -11.23 -8.93 -19.33
CA PHE A 316 -11.95 -10.01 -19.98
C PHE A 316 -12.72 -10.83 -18.97
N ASP A 317 -14.04 -10.95 -19.20
CA ASP A 317 -14.92 -11.73 -18.35
C ASP A 317 -14.68 -13.23 -18.58
N THR A 318 -13.99 -13.85 -17.63
CA THR A 318 -13.71 -15.28 -17.65
C THR A 318 -14.87 -16.13 -17.13
N SER A 319 -15.88 -15.51 -16.50
CA SER A 319 -17.09 -16.20 -16.04
C SER A 319 -18.10 -16.43 -17.16
N ASN A 320 -18.06 -15.64 -18.25
CA ASN A 320 -18.98 -15.77 -19.39
C ASN A 320 -18.67 -16.98 -20.31
N PRO A 321 -19.62 -17.91 -20.51
CA PRO A 321 -19.42 -19.15 -21.29
C PRO A 321 -19.08 -18.94 -22.75
N LEU A 322 -19.65 -17.91 -23.37
CA LEU A 322 -19.45 -17.62 -24.79
C LEU A 322 -18.06 -16.99 -25.03
N LEU A 323 -17.45 -16.41 -24.00
CA LEU A 323 -16.18 -15.68 -24.10
C LEU A 323 -14.98 -16.49 -23.61
N THR A 324 -15.11 -17.31 -22.55
CA THR A 324 -13.94 -17.90 -21.86
C THR A 324 -13.00 -18.71 -22.77
N GLY A 325 -13.57 -19.47 -23.71
CA GLY A 325 -12.84 -20.32 -24.65
C GLY A 325 -12.19 -19.58 -25.82
N LEU A 326 -12.56 -18.31 -26.02
CA LEU A 326 -12.05 -17.49 -27.09
C LEU A 326 -10.69 -16.86 -26.71
N PRO A 327 -9.84 -16.53 -27.71
CA PRO A 327 -8.70 -15.66 -27.51
C PRO A 327 -9.18 -14.31 -26.98
N HIS A 328 -8.36 -13.69 -26.13
CA HIS A 328 -8.67 -12.35 -25.60
C HIS A 328 -8.78 -11.37 -26.79
N PRO A 329 -9.78 -10.47 -26.86
CA PRO A 329 -9.96 -9.56 -28.00
C PRO A 329 -8.69 -8.74 -28.34
N LEU A 330 -7.99 -8.33 -27.29
CA LEU A 330 -6.71 -7.60 -27.37
C LEU A 330 -5.46 -8.47 -27.59
N SER A 331 -5.56 -9.80 -27.75
CA SER A 331 -4.37 -10.68 -27.84
C SER A 331 -3.53 -10.46 -29.10
N GLY A 332 -4.11 -9.87 -30.15
CA GLY A 332 -3.39 -9.50 -31.37
C GLY A 332 -2.62 -8.18 -31.28
N ILE A 333 -2.92 -7.34 -30.28
CA ILE A 333 -2.36 -5.99 -30.12
C ILE A 333 -1.44 -5.91 -28.90
N TYR A 334 -1.84 -6.53 -27.78
CA TYR A 334 -1.14 -6.45 -26.52
C TYR A 334 -0.56 -7.82 -26.12
N TYR A 335 0.77 -7.87 -25.99
CA TYR A 335 1.52 -9.09 -25.68
C TYR A 335 0.99 -9.82 -24.43
N PHE A 336 0.74 -9.09 -23.35
CA PHE A 336 0.30 -9.69 -22.07
C PHE A 336 -1.18 -10.11 -22.07
N ALA A 337 -2.00 -9.65 -23.02
CA ALA A 337 -3.36 -10.14 -23.22
C ALA A 337 -3.40 -11.54 -23.86
N ASN A 338 -2.29 -11.99 -24.45
CA ASN A 338 -2.19 -13.33 -25.03
C ASN A 338 -2.02 -14.39 -23.92
N LYS A 339 -3.01 -15.27 -23.74
CA LYS A 339 -2.98 -16.36 -22.74
C LYS A 339 -1.82 -17.35 -22.92
N SER A 340 -1.16 -17.38 -24.08
CA SER A 340 -0.04 -18.26 -24.38
C SER A 340 1.33 -17.65 -24.08
N ASN A 341 1.39 -16.40 -23.59
CA ASN A 341 2.67 -15.77 -23.30
C ASN A 341 3.46 -16.53 -22.20
N PRO A 342 4.81 -16.51 -22.23
CA PRO A 342 5.68 -17.17 -21.26
C PRO A 342 5.41 -16.81 -19.79
N LEU A 343 5.08 -15.55 -19.48
CA LEU A 343 4.76 -15.14 -18.11
C LEU A 343 3.54 -15.93 -17.59
N ASN A 344 2.52 -16.11 -18.42
CA ASN A 344 1.35 -16.89 -18.03
C ASN A 344 1.66 -18.40 -17.95
N THR A 345 2.28 -18.96 -18.99
CA THR A 345 2.44 -20.42 -19.14
C THR A 345 3.51 -21.02 -18.24
N ILE A 346 4.62 -20.31 -18.01
CA ILE A 346 5.77 -20.78 -17.23
C ILE A 346 5.69 -20.34 -15.78
N PHE A 347 5.28 -19.09 -15.53
CA PHE A 347 5.30 -18.51 -14.18
C PHE A 347 3.94 -18.60 -13.49
N ILE A 348 2.93 -17.90 -14.00
CA ILE A 348 1.62 -17.75 -13.32
C ILE A 348 0.96 -19.12 -13.10
N LYS A 349 0.86 -19.97 -14.13
CA LYS A 349 0.27 -21.32 -14.00
C LYS A 349 1.04 -22.25 -13.06
N ARG A 350 2.31 -21.95 -12.78
CA ARG A 350 3.18 -22.73 -11.88
C ARG A 350 3.60 -21.94 -10.64
N ALA A 351 2.84 -20.89 -10.28
CA ALA A 351 3.29 -19.91 -9.30
C ALA A 351 3.59 -20.50 -7.92
N TRP A 352 2.79 -21.47 -7.47
CA TRP A 352 3.05 -22.15 -6.20
C TRP A 352 4.31 -23.03 -6.24
N GLY A 353 4.59 -23.68 -7.37
CA GLY A 353 5.82 -24.47 -7.54
C GLY A 353 7.08 -23.61 -7.43
N TRP A 354 7.08 -22.46 -8.08
CA TRP A 354 8.16 -21.48 -7.96
C TRP A 354 8.27 -20.89 -6.54
N THR A 355 7.13 -20.58 -5.91
CA THR A 355 7.06 -20.10 -4.52
C THR A 355 7.62 -21.15 -3.55
N THR A 356 7.32 -22.42 -3.77
CA THR A 356 7.87 -23.55 -3.03
C THR A 356 9.38 -23.66 -3.18
N ALA A 357 9.89 -23.61 -4.42
CA ALA A 357 11.33 -23.66 -4.68
C ALA A 357 12.07 -22.50 -4.00
N ALA A 358 11.55 -21.28 -4.10
CA ALA A 358 12.11 -20.09 -3.45
C ALA A 358 12.10 -20.21 -1.92
N PHE A 359 11.01 -20.71 -1.34
CA PHE A 359 10.93 -20.97 0.09
C PHE A 359 11.94 -22.03 0.57
N LEU A 360 12.08 -23.13 -0.16
CA LEU A 360 13.03 -24.19 0.18
C LEU A 360 14.48 -23.67 0.19
N LEU A 361 14.83 -22.79 -0.74
CA LEU A 361 16.13 -22.12 -0.73
C LEU A 361 16.34 -21.34 0.58
N ILE A 362 15.33 -20.60 1.07
CA ILE A 362 15.40 -19.88 2.36
C ILE A 362 15.45 -20.86 3.53
N LEU A 363 14.65 -21.92 3.51
CA LEU A 363 14.57 -22.89 4.60
C LEU A 363 15.90 -23.63 4.81
N VAL A 364 16.56 -24.03 3.73
CA VAL A 364 17.84 -24.73 3.75
C VAL A 364 18.99 -23.79 4.08
N SER A 365 19.00 -22.58 3.51
CA SER A 365 20.07 -21.60 3.71
C SER A 365 19.97 -20.84 5.04
N ALA A 366 18.83 -20.89 5.74
CA ALA A 366 18.63 -20.19 7.00
C ALA A 366 19.67 -20.60 8.06
N VAL A 367 20.32 -19.60 8.66
CA VAL A 367 21.34 -19.75 9.70
C VAL A 367 20.75 -20.53 10.89
N PRO A 368 21.41 -21.61 11.36
CA PRO A 368 21.00 -22.31 12.58
C PRO A 368 21.01 -21.35 13.77
N GLN A 369 19.92 -21.29 14.56
CA GLN A 369 19.84 -20.45 15.76
C GLN A 369 21.01 -20.70 16.73
N THR A 370 21.57 -21.91 16.74
CA THR A 370 22.73 -22.29 17.55
C THR A 370 24.00 -21.49 17.21
N ALA A 371 24.21 -21.09 15.94
CA ALA A 371 25.37 -20.29 15.53
C ALA A 371 25.27 -18.81 15.96
N LEU A 372 24.08 -18.34 16.34
CA LEU A 372 23.85 -16.97 16.84
C LEU A 372 23.97 -16.85 18.37
N THR A 373 24.26 -17.96 19.08
CA THR A 373 24.26 -18.01 20.56
C THR A 373 25.61 -17.73 21.23
N ALA A 374 26.67 -17.43 20.48
CA ALA A 374 28.03 -17.29 21.03
C ALA A 374 28.34 -15.93 21.69
N SER A 375 27.40 -14.99 21.81
CA SER A 375 27.62 -13.68 22.45
C SER A 375 26.68 -13.46 23.65
N PRO A 376 27.20 -13.27 24.89
CA PRO A 376 26.36 -13.19 26.10
C PRO A 376 25.57 -11.88 26.27
N SER A 377 25.83 -10.85 25.45
CA SER A 377 25.36 -9.49 25.71
C SER A 377 24.12 -9.07 24.90
N SER A 378 23.65 -9.88 23.96
CA SER A 378 22.57 -9.45 23.07
C SER A 378 21.18 -9.83 23.62
N ARG A 379 20.34 -8.81 23.83
CA ARG A 379 18.92 -8.90 24.19
C ARG A 379 18.06 -9.49 23.04
N VAL A 380 18.68 -10.16 22.04
CA VAL A 380 18.13 -10.75 20.80
C VAL A 380 17.36 -12.06 21.07
N ARG A 381 17.04 -12.35 22.33
CA ARG A 381 16.38 -13.60 22.72
C ARG A 381 14.90 -13.70 22.32
N ARG A 382 14.31 -12.73 21.60
CA ARG A 382 12.85 -12.67 21.38
C ARG A 382 12.49 -12.21 19.97
N GLY A 383 12.22 -13.15 19.06
CA GLY A 383 11.40 -12.84 17.88
C GLY A 383 11.75 -13.52 16.56
N ALA A 384 12.93 -14.13 16.41
CA ALA A 384 13.27 -14.78 15.14
C ALA A 384 12.47 -16.09 14.94
N PRO A 385 11.67 -16.23 13.86
CA PRO A 385 10.85 -17.41 13.63
C PRO A 385 11.73 -18.64 13.42
N THR A 386 11.43 -19.72 14.15
CA THR A 386 12.16 -20.98 14.07
C THR A 386 11.94 -21.65 12.71
N ARG A 387 12.80 -22.60 12.32
CA ARG A 387 12.56 -23.43 11.10
C ARG A 387 11.20 -24.14 11.15
N ARG A 388 10.75 -24.55 12.36
CA ARG A 388 9.42 -25.14 12.57
C ARG A 388 8.31 -24.14 12.30
N ASP A 389 8.42 -22.90 12.78
CA ASP A 389 7.43 -21.85 12.51
C ASP A 389 7.31 -21.58 11.00
N ARG A 390 8.44 -21.45 10.31
CA ARG A 390 8.51 -21.25 8.85
C ARG A 390 7.85 -22.40 8.07
N LEU A 391 8.18 -23.64 8.44
CA LEU A 391 7.60 -24.83 7.81
C LEU A 391 6.10 -24.95 8.09
N SER A 392 5.64 -24.62 9.31
CA SER A 392 4.22 -24.67 9.65
C SER A 392 3.38 -23.67 8.83
N LYS A 393 3.89 -22.46 8.62
CA LYS A 393 3.26 -21.45 7.76
C LYS A 393 3.23 -21.88 6.30
N TYR A 394 4.33 -22.47 5.81
CA TYR A 394 4.39 -23.03 4.46
C TYR A 394 3.39 -24.17 4.25
N LEU A 395 3.34 -25.12 5.19
CA LEU A 395 2.40 -26.23 5.14
C LEU A 395 0.97 -25.72 5.16
N LEU A 396 0.64 -24.73 5.99
CA LEU A 396 -0.67 -24.10 6.01
C LEU A 396 -1.02 -23.47 4.66
N CYS A 397 -0.15 -22.61 4.10
CA CYS A 397 -0.41 -22.01 2.79
C CYS A 397 -0.53 -23.06 1.68
N THR A 398 0.28 -24.12 1.73
CA THR A 398 0.23 -25.23 0.78
C THR A 398 -1.08 -26.00 0.92
N THR A 399 -1.54 -26.27 2.15
CA THR A 399 -2.85 -26.88 2.39
C THR A 399 -3.97 -25.98 1.89
N ILE A 400 -3.92 -24.67 2.14
CA ILE A 400 -4.91 -23.72 1.62
C ILE A 400 -4.91 -23.72 0.09
N TRP A 401 -3.74 -23.69 -0.55
CA TRP A 401 -3.61 -23.78 -2.00
C TRP A 401 -4.09 -25.13 -2.55
N LEU A 402 -3.78 -26.24 -1.90
CA LEU A 402 -4.24 -27.58 -2.30
C LEU A 402 -5.75 -27.70 -2.15
N LEU A 403 -6.34 -27.19 -1.07
CA LEU A 403 -7.80 -27.12 -0.91
C LEU A 403 -8.44 -26.22 -1.97
N PHE A 404 -7.75 -25.15 -2.35
CA PHE A 404 -8.16 -24.25 -3.44
C PHE A 404 -8.10 -24.95 -4.81
N THR A 405 -7.06 -25.74 -5.07
CA THR A 405 -6.78 -26.34 -6.39
C THR A 405 -7.28 -27.78 -6.56
N SER A 406 -7.60 -28.49 -5.47
CA SER A 406 -7.90 -29.93 -5.49
C SER A 406 -8.61 -30.47 -4.24
N TRP A 407 -9.80 -31.04 -4.47
CA TRP A 407 -10.10 -32.46 -4.30
C TRP A 407 -9.59 -33.17 -3.04
N PHE A 408 -10.22 -32.95 -1.88
CA PHE A 408 -10.17 -33.97 -0.82
C PHE A 408 -11.53 -34.59 -0.47
N PHE A 409 -12.68 -33.96 -0.81
CA PHE A 409 -14.01 -34.51 -0.48
C PHE A 409 -15.13 -34.08 -1.46
N GLY A 410 -14.92 -34.19 -2.78
CA GLY A 410 -15.91 -33.83 -3.82
C GLY A 410 -15.60 -32.51 -4.55
N PRO A 411 -16.60 -31.82 -5.14
CA PRO A 411 -16.37 -30.59 -5.91
C PRO A 411 -15.64 -29.53 -5.10
N SER A 412 -14.81 -28.73 -5.78
CA SER A 412 -13.97 -27.71 -5.14
C SER A 412 -14.81 -26.69 -4.37
N LEU A 413 -14.20 -26.04 -3.37
CA LEU A 413 -14.88 -25.00 -2.58
C LEU A 413 -15.47 -23.89 -3.47
N PHE A 414 -14.76 -23.53 -4.55
CA PHE A 414 -15.27 -22.57 -5.54
C PHE A 414 -16.42 -23.11 -6.33
N GLU A 415 -16.37 -24.35 -6.83
CA GLU A 415 -17.51 -24.93 -7.58
C GLU A 415 -18.78 -24.98 -6.70
N ARG A 416 -18.64 -25.22 -5.38
CA ARG A 416 -19.77 -25.16 -4.43
C ARG A 416 -20.24 -23.73 -4.16
N ALA A 417 -19.32 -22.80 -3.93
CA ALA A 417 -19.64 -21.39 -3.69
C ALA A 417 -20.26 -20.74 -4.94
N LEU A 418 -19.76 -21.09 -6.12
CA LEU A 418 -20.23 -20.66 -7.43
C LEU A 418 -21.67 -21.15 -7.63
N VAL A 419 -21.95 -22.43 -7.39
CA VAL A 419 -23.33 -22.98 -7.42
C VAL A 419 -24.23 -22.31 -6.39
N ALA A 420 -23.76 -22.13 -5.14
CA ALA A 420 -24.52 -21.44 -4.10
C ALA A 420 -24.81 -19.97 -4.43
N SER A 421 -23.96 -19.33 -5.26
CA SER A 421 -24.17 -17.97 -5.77
C SER A 421 -25.11 -17.88 -6.97
N GLY A 422 -25.77 -18.99 -7.34
CA GLY A 422 -26.71 -19.04 -8.45
C GLY A 422 -26.11 -19.60 -9.75
N ALA A 423 -24.92 -20.23 -9.69
CA ALA A 423 -24.37 -20.83 -10.90
C ALA A 423 -25.11 -22.10 -11.32
N GLU A 424 -25.31 -22.21 -12.62
CA GLU A 424 -25.96 -23.34 -13.27
C GLU A 424 -24.92 -24.13 -14.07
N CYS A 425 -25.11 -25.45 -14.14
CA CYS A 425 -24.27 -26.31 -14.94
C CYS A 425 -24.76 -26.29 -16.38
N ILE A 426 -23.96 -25.71 -17.27
CA ILE A 426 -24.34 -25.45 -18.66
C ILE A 426 -23.49 -26.31 -19.60
N LEU A 427 -24.18 -26.98 -20.52
CA LEU A 427 -23.61 -27.66 -21.68
C LEU A 427 -23.79 -26.77 -22.91
N ALA A 428 -22.69 -26.24 -23.44
CA ALA A 428 -22.69 -25.41 -24.65
C ALA A 428 -22.56 -26.27 -25.91
N PHE A 429 -23.36 -25.96 -26.93
CA PHE A 429 -23.40 -26.64 -28.23
C PHE A 429 -22.58 -25.88 -29.29
N PRO A 430 -22.13 -26.57 -30.36
CA PRO A 430 -21.41 -25.94 -31.48
C PRO A 430 -22.16 -24.78 -32.13
N ASP A 431 -23.49 -24.85 -32.13
CA ASP A 431 -24.37 -23.89 -32.80
C ASP A 431 -24.63 -22.63 -31.96
N GLY A 432 -23.98 -22.50 -30.79
CA GLY A 432 -24.10 -21.36 -29.86
C GLY A 432 -25.18 -21.52 -28.79
N ASP A 433 -26.06 -22.52 -28.93
CA ASP A 433 -27.07 -22.86 -27.93
C ASP A 433 -26.44 -23.47 -26.66
N ALA A 434 -27.14 -23.34 -25.54
CA ALA A 434 -26.66 -23.81 -24.25
C ALA A 434 -27.82 -24.38 -23.43
N VAL A 435 -27.63 -25.57 -22.86
CA VAL A 435 -28.66 -26.26 -22.07
C VAL A 435 -28.18 -26.49 -20.65
N ARG A 436 -29.10 -26.35 -19.70
CA ARG A 436 -28.86 -26.66 -18.29
C ARG A 436 -28.88 -28.18 -18.09
N VAL A 437 -27.84 -28.70 -17.46
CA VAL A 437 -27.71 -30.12 -17.13
C VAL A 437 -27.50 -30.28 -15.61
N PRO A 438 -27.71 -31.49 -15.04
CA PRO A 438 -27.48 -31.72 -13.62
C PRO A 438 -26.07 -31.29 -13.17
N VAL A 439 -26.00 -30.62 -12.01
CA VAL A 439 -24.79 -29.96 -11.51
C VAL A 439 -23.66 -30.95 -11.22
N GLU A 440 -24.02 -32.18 -10.91
CA GLU A 440 -23.13 -33.30 -10.65
C GLU A 440 -22.20 -33.57 -11.84
N LEU A 441 -22.69 -33.40 -13.07
CA LEU A 441 -21.91 -33.60 -14.30
C LEU A 441 -20.79 -32.56 -14.45
N CYS A 442 -21.00 -31.34 -13.94
CA CYS A 442 -19.96 -30.31 -13.87
C CYS A 442 -18.92 -30.63 -12.79
N TYR A 443 -19.36 -31.10 -11.63
CA TYR A 443 -18.50 -31.48 -10.52
C TYR A 443 -17.56 -32.65 -10.85
N THR A 444 -18.07 -33.67 -11.53
CA THR A 444 -17.28 -34.82 -11.98
C THR A 444 -16.46 -34.54 -13.24
N LYS A 445 -16.70 -33.39 -13.90
CA LYS A 445 -16.12 -33.03 -15.20
C LYS A 445 -16.34 -34.15 -16.24
N SER A 446 -17.51 -34.80 -16.15
CA SER A 446 -17.88 -35.91 -17.03
C SER A 446 -17.93 -35.43 -18.48
N THR A 447 -17.34 -36.21 -19.38
CA THR A 447 -17.50 -35.97 -20.81
C THR A 447 -18.89 -36.49 -21.22
N ILE A 448 -19.71 -35.59 -21.77
CA ILE A 448 -21.06 -35.88 -22.26
C ILE A 448 -20.99 -36.12 -23.78
N THR A 449 -21.63 -37.21 -24.23
CA THR A 449 -21.84 -37.55 -25.64
C THR A 449 -23.29 -37.99 -25.84
N SER A 450 -23.79 -37.91 -27.07
CA SER A 450 -25.11 -38.41 -27.45
C SER A 450 -25.33 -39.89 -27.10
N THR A 451 -24.26 -40.69 -27.13
CA THR A 451 -24.27 -42.12 -26.82
C THR A 451 -24.26 -42.45 -25.33
N THR A 452 -23.67 -41.60 -24.48
CA THR A 452 -23.49 -41.89 -23.05
C THR A 452 -24.57 -41.24 -22.16
N HIS A 453 -25.16 -40.14 -22.63
CA HIS A 453 -26.18 -39.40 -21.87
C HIS A 453 -27.36 -39.03 -22.80
N PRO A 454 -28.04 -40.02 -23.42
CA PRO A 454 -29.07 -39.78 -24.43
C PRO A 454 -30.23 -38.92 -23.89
N ASP A 455 -30.54 -39.02 -22.60
CA ASP A 455 -31.64 -38.29 -21.95
C ASP A 455 -31.49 -36.76 -22.00
N ILE A 456 -30.25 -36.25 -22.05
CA ILE A 456 -29.96 -34.81 -22.19
C ILE A 456 -30.36 -34.30 -23.58
N PHE A 457 -30.42 -35.20 -24.57
CA PHE A 457 -30.67 -34.89 -25.97
C PHE A 457 -32.10 -35.27 -26.42
N LEU A 458 -32.94 -35.83 -25.53
CA LEU A 458 -34.26 -36.40 -25.87
C LEU A 458 -35.47 -35.60 -25.37
N LEU A 459 -35.31 -34.46 -24.70
CA LEU A 459 -36.43 -33.70 -24.10
C LEU A 459 -37.02 -32.63 -25.05
N PRO A 460 -38.34 -32.67 -25.40
CA PRO A 460 -38.99 -31.65 -26.24
C PRO A 460 -39.42 -30.36 -25.51
N LYS A 461 -39.08 -30.16 -24.23
CA LYS A 461 -39.61 -29.04 -23.42
C LYS A 461 -38.54 -28.36 -22.58
N LEU A 462 -37.78 -27.41 -23.16
CA LEU A 462 -36.97 -26.46 -22.41
C LEU A 462 -36.83 -25.15 -23.18
N TYR A 463 -37.92 -24.38 -23.26
CA TYR A 463 -37.86 -22.95 -23.57
C TYR A 463 -38.91 -22.19 -22.75
N THR A 464 -38.45 -21.40 -21.79
CA THR A 464 -39.11 -20.17 -21.32
C THR A 464 -38.03 -19.33 -20.65
N ILE A 465 -37.47 -18.40 -21.42
CA ILE A 465 -36.71 -17.26 -20.87
C ILE A 465 -37.78 -16.22 -20.53
N GLY A 466 -38.01 -15.98 -19.23
CA GLY A 466 -38.93 -14.96 -18.74
C GLY A 466 -38.28 -14.14 -17.63
N ASN A 467 -38.06 -12.86 -17.89
CA ASN A 467 -37.74 -11.84 -16.87
C ASN A 467 -39.03 -11.49 -16.08
N PRO A 468 -38.98 -11.15 -14.77
CA PRO A 468 -40.17 -10.94 -13.95
C PRO A 468 -40.56 -9.46 -13.90
N ALA A 469 -41.86 -9.13 -14.04
CA ALA A 469 -42.55 -8.07 -13.26
C ALA A 469 -44.02 -7.84 -13.71
N VAL A 470 -44.88 -7.73 -12.68
CA VAL A 470 -46.24 -7.14 -12.60
C VAL A 470 -47.43 -7.91 -13.18
N SER A 471 -48.23 -8.43 -12.24
CA SER A 471 -49.62 -8.84 -12.37
C SER A 471 -50.58 -7.64 -12.48
N ASP A 472 -51.61 -7.78 -13.31
CA ASP A 472 -53.03 -7.85 -12.91
C ASP A 472 -53.94 -6.98 -13.80
N SER A 473 -54.82 -7.63 -14.58
CA SER A 473 -56.24 -7.29 -14.76
C SER A 473 -56.86 -8.06 -15.94
N LYS A 474 -57.98 -8.74 -15.65
CA LYS A 474 -58.92 -9.37 -16.59
C LYS A 474 -59.58 -8.32 -17.48
N ASP A 475 -59.70 -8.58 -18.79
CA ASP A 475 -60.99 -8.68 -19.49
C ASP A 475 -60.85 -8.85 -21.02
N THR A 476 -61.91 -9.42 -21.58
CA THR A 476 -62.45 -9.30 -22.96
C THR A 476 -62.08 -10.27 -24.09
N LEU A 477 -63.19 -10.73 -24.69
CA LEU A 477 -63.44 -11.59 -25.83
C LEU A 477 -62.92 -11.09 -27.19
N GLU A 478 -62.68 -12.08 -28.06
CA GLU A 478 -62.89 -12.14 -29.52
C GLU A 478 -62.19 -11.17 -30.48
N LYS A 479 -61.81 -11.77 -31.64
CA LYS A 479 -61.10 -11.26 -32.82
C LYS A 479 -59.58 -11.34 -32.65
N THR A 480 -58.82 -12.08 -33.45
CA THR A 480 -58.89 -12.24 -34.91
C THR A 480 -58.13 -13.51 -35.31
N SER A 481 -58.71 -14.25 -36.24
CA SER A 481 -58.05 -15.21 -37.12
C SER A 481 -57.00 -14.52 -38.00
N GLU A 482 -55.75 -14.94 -37.91
CA GLU A 482 -54.75 -15.17 -38.97
C GLU A 482 -53.32 -15.08 -38.40
N GLN A 483 -52.44 -15.95 -38.94
CA GLN A 483 -51.00 -16.03 -38.70
C GLN A 483 -50.53 -16.59 -37.34
N ILE A 484 -50.13 -17.87 -37.34
CA ILE A 484 -48.72 -18.29 -37.34
C ILE A 484 -48.69 -19.83 -37.46
N ILE A 485 -48.36 -20.31 -38.67
CA ILE A 485 -47.78 -21.63 -38.90
C ILE A 485 -46.32 -21.53 -38.46
N GLY A 486 -45.84 -22.44 -37.61
CA GLY A 486 -44.39 -22.63 -37.44
C GLY A 486 -43.91 -23.00 -36.02
N THR A 487 -44.43 -24.06 -35.41
CA THR A 487 -43.65 -24.75 -34.38
C THR A 487 -42.55 -25.55 -35.08
N SER A 488 -41.41 -24.91 -35.35
CA SER A 488 -40.22 -25.63 -35.80
C SER A 488 -39.66 -26.45 -34.63
N ASP A 489 -39.82 -27.77 -34.71
CA ASP A 489 -39.00 -28.75 -33.98
C ASP A 489 -37.53 -28.54 -34.40
N ARG A 490 -36.82 -27.63 -33.74
CA ARG A 490 -35.36 -27.54 -33.89
C ARG A 490 -34.74 -28.73 -33.16
N ARG A 491 -34.52 -29.82 -33.89
CA ARG A 491 -33.58 -30.88 -33.48
C ARG A 491 -32.17 -30.28 -33.49
N LEU A 492 -31.52 -30.25 -32.33
CA LEU A 492 -30.09 -29.91 -32.21
C LEU A 492 -29.27 -30.87 -33.10
N THR A 493 -28.64 -30.35 -34.16
CA THR A 493 -27.75 -31.11 -35.04
C THR A 493 -26.37 -31.23 -34.41
N ILE A 494 -26.14 -32.32 -33.69
CA ILE A 494 -24.87 -32.58 -33.01
C ILE A 494 -24.01 -33.47 -33.92
N PRO A 495 -22.75 -33.10 -34.24
CA PRO A 495 -21.84 -33.97 -34.98
C PRO A 495 -21.66 -35.33 -34.28
N GLU A 496 -21.61 -36.43 -35.03
CA GLU A 496 -21.58 -37.81 -34.47
C GLU A 496 -20.47 -38.06 -33.44
N ASN A 497 -19.34 -37.33 -33.56
CA ASN A 497 -18.19 -37.43 -32.67
C ASN A 497 -18.06 -36.28 -31.66
N TRP A 498 -19.10 -35.48 -31.48
CA TRP A 498 -19.07 -34.35 -30.57
C TRP A 498 -18.98 -34.81 -29.12
N LYS A 499 -18.05 -34.21 -28.39
CA LYS A 499 -17.83 -34.46 -26.96
C LYS A 499 -17.62 -33.12 -26.28
N SER A 500 -18.30 -32.91 -25.16
CA SER A 500 -18.10 -31.71 -24.34
C SER A 500 -18.22 -32.02 -22.87
N ARG A 501 -17.71 -31.12 -22.04
CA ARG A 501 -17.84 -31.19 -20.58
C ARG A 501 -18.62 -29.98 -20.13
N PRO A 502 -19.74 -30.15 -19.41
CA PRO A 502 -20.50 -29.02 -18.93
C PRO A 502 -19.68 -28.26 -17.88
N ARG A 503 -19.95 -26.96 -17.74
CA ARG A 503 -19.28 -26.09 -16.76
C ARG A 503 -20.28 -25.25 -16.00
N LEU A 504 -19.92 -24.91 -14.77
CA LEU A 504 -20.68 -23.97 -13.93
C LEU A 504 -20.56 -22.55 -14.48
N ARG A 505 -21.67 -21.83 -14.58
CA ARG A 505 -21.80 -20.49 -15.17
C ARG A 505 -22.87 -19.66 -14.46
N SER A 506 -22.86 -18.33 -14.63
CA SER A 506 -23.85 -17.40 -14.07
C SER A 506 -23.78 -17.14 -12.55
N GLY A 507 -22.73 -17.64 -11.87
CA GLY A 507 -22.43 -17.28 -10.48
C GLY A 507 -21.14 -16.47 -10.35
N HIS A 508 -20.79 -16.12 -9.11
CA HIS A 508 -19.59 -15.35 -8.79
C HIS A 508 -18.31 -16.18 -8.92
N ASP A 509 -17.54 -15.97 -9.99
CA ASP A 509 -16.21 -16.56 -10.19
C ASP A 509 -15.13 -15.77 -9.42
N VAL A 510 -14.03 -16.42 -9.08
CA VAL A 510 -12.92 -15.81 -8.33
C VAL A 510 -11.64 -15.93 -9.12
N SER A 511 -10.88 -14.83 -9.20
CA SER A 511 -9.57 -14.88 -9.85
C SER A 511 -8.58 -15.72 -9.03
N GLY A 512 -8.43 -16.99 -9.41
CA GLY A 512 -7.45 -17.89 -8.82
C GLY A 512 -6.00 -17.43 -9.03
N HIS A 513 -5.73 -16.70 -10.11
CA HIS A 513 -4.41 -16.10 -10.34
C HIS A 513 -4.10 -15.00 -9.33
N ILE A 514 -5.01 -14.03 -9.15
CA ILE A 514 -4.81 -12.95 -8.18
C ILE A 514 -4.75 -13.50 -6.75
N PHE A 515 -5.58 -14.49 -6.42
CA PHE A 515 -5.50 -15.22 -5.15
C PHE A 515 -4.09 -15.79 -4.90
N LEU A 516 -3.61 -16.60 -5.85
CA LEU A 516 -2.37 -17.33 -5.68
C LEU A 516 -1.16 -16.40 -5.63
N LEU A 517 -1.13 -15.39 -6.50
CA LEU A 517 -0.06 -14.39 -6.54
C LEU A 517 -0.02 -13.56 -5.26
N THR A 518 -1.19 -13.10 -4.76
CA THR A 518 -1.30 -12.34 -3.51
C THR A 518 -0.76 -13.13 -2.33
N MET A 519 -1.20 -14.38 -2.17
CA MET A 519 -0.73 -15.24 -1.09
C MET A 519 0.76 -15.55 -1.22
N SER A 520 1.25 -15.81 -2.45
CA SER A 520 2.67 -16.09 -2.72
C SER A 520 3.56 -14.90 -2.38
N ILE A 521 3.17 -13.68 -2.79
CA ILE A 521 3.91 -12.44 -2.46
C ILE A 521 4.02 -12.29 -0.95
N LEU A 522 2.90 -12.32 -0.24
CA LEU A 522 2.88 -12.07 1.20
C LEU A 522 3.63 -13.15 1.98
N PHE A 523 3.47 -14.40 1.59
CA PHE A 523 4.20 -15.51 2.18
C PHE A 523 5.71 -15.35 2.01
N LEU A 524 6.20 -15.14 0.78
CA LEU A 524 7.64 -15.00 0.53
C LEU A 524 8.23 -13.79 1.25
N VAL A 525 7.52 -12.65 1.27
CA VAL A 525 7.92 -11.45 2.01
C VAL A 525 8.04 -11.76 3.51
N ASP A 526 7.08 -12.47 4.11
CA ASP A 526 7.15 -12.90 5.52
C ASP A 526 8.37 -13.79 5.78
N GLN A 527 8.74 -14.66 4.83
CA GLN A 527 9.88 -15.56 4.99
C GLN A 527 11.23 -14.83 4.87
N ILE A 528 11.36 -13.81 4.03
CA ILE A 528 12.63 -13.10 3.88
C ILE A 528 12.82 -11.98 4.92
N GLN A 529 11.74 -11.39 5.44
CA GLN A 529 11.80 -10.24 6.35
C GLN A 529 12.77 -10.43 7.53
N PRO A 530 12.78 -11.56 8.27
CA PRO A 530 13.70 -11.73 9.41
C PRO A 530 15.18 -11.74 9.00
N SER A 531 15.47 -12.21 7.79
CA SER A 531 16.83 -12.32 7.26
C SER A 531 17.38 -11.02 6.69
N LEU A 532 16.51 -10.03 6.47
CA LEU A 532 16.88 -8.67 6.05
C LEU A 532 17.20 -7.75 7.23
N SER A 533 17.18 -8.26 8.47
CA SER A 533 17.55 -7.49 9.66
C SER A 533 19.06 -7.17 9.67
N ALA A 534 19.40 -6.01 10.22
CA ALA A 534 20.78 -5.51 10.30
C ALA A 534 21.73 -6.45 11.07
N ASP A 535 21.20 -7.26 11.99
CA ASP A 535 21.97 -8.23 12.76
C ASP A 535 22.27 -9.53 12.00
N VAL A 536 21.38 -9.94 11.09
CA VAL A 536 21.46 -11.23 10.41
C VAL A 536 22.14 -11.10 9.05
N TRP A 537 21.87 -10.03 8.30
CA TRP A 537 22.36 -9.85 6.94
C TRP A 537 23.91 -9.88 6.81
N PRO A 538 24.70 -9.22 7.68
CA PRO A 538 26.16 -9.27 7.60
C PRO A 538 26.73 -10.67 7.86
N ARG A 539 26.06 -11.44 8.73
CA ARG A 539 26.48 -12.78 9.17
C ARG A 539 25.91 -13.90 8.29
N ALA A 540 25.00 -13.58 7.37
CA ALA A 540 24.41 -14.53 6.44
C ALA A 540 25.47 -15.09 5.48
N SER A 541 25.44 -16.41 5.26
CA SER A 541 26.27 -17.06 4.26
C SER A 541 25.95 -16.52 2.86
N GLN A 542 26.91 -16.61 1.93
CA GLN A 542 26.66 -16.19 0.54
C GLN A 542 25.50 -16.98 -0.09
N PHE A 543 25.37 -18.26 0.24
CA PHE A 543 24.23 -19.07 -0.18
C PHE A 543 22.88 -18.51 0.31
N HIS A 544 22.81 -18.02 1.55
CA HIS A 544 21.59 -17.40 2.08
C HIS A 544 21.28 -16.05 1.42
N LYS A 545 22.30 -15.25 1.11
CA LYS A 545 22.13 -14.00 0.37
C LYS A 545 21.60 -14.24 -1.04
N TRP A 546 22.13 -15.24 -1.75
CA TRP A 546 21.60 -15.68 -3.04
C TRP A 546 20.15 -16.18 -2.95
N ALA A 547 19.81 -16.95 -1.90
CA ALA A 547 18.44 -17.39 -1.67
C ALA A 547 17.48 -16.19 -1.48
N ILE A 548 17.88 -15.18 -0.72
CA ILE A 548 17.08 -13.95 -0.52
C ILE A 548 16.92 -13.17 -1.83
N ALA A 549 18.00 -13.01 -2.60
CA ALA A 549 17.95 -12.34 -3.91
C ALA A 549 16.99 -13.06 -4.88
N ALA A 550 17.04 -14.39 -4.94
CA ALA A 550 16.13 -15.19 -5.76
C ALA A 550 14.65 -15.02 -5.31
N ASN A 551 14.40 -14.94 -4.01
CA ASN A 551 13.05 -14.70 -3.48
C ASN A 551 12.55 -13.29 -3.81
N MET A 552 13.38 -12.25 -3.68
CA MET A 552 13.00 -10.88 -4.05
C MET A 552 12.73 -10.76 -5.55
N ALA A 553 13.53 -11.40 -6.40
CA ALA A 553 13.30 -11.45 -7.84
C ALA A 553 11.95 -12.12 -8.16
N LEU A 554 11.65 -13.24 -7.50
CA LEU A 554 10.37 -13.93 -7.69
C LEU A 554 9.18 -13.10 -7.20
N VAL A 555 9.30 -12.39 -6.07
CA VAL A 555 8.28 -11.45 -5.59
C VAL A 555 8.03 -10.33 -6.62
N ALA A 556 9.08 -9.79 -7.25
CA ALA A 556 8.93 -8.79 -8.31
C ALA A 556 8.18 -9.35 -9.53
N VAL A 557 8.48 -10.59 -9.93
CA VAL A 557 7.73 -11.29 -10.98
C VAL A 557 6.27 -11.46 -10.60
N TRP A 558 5.95 -11.77 -9.33
CA TRP A 558 4.57 -11.87 -8.86
C TRP A 558 3.83 -10.54 -8.80
N LEU A 559 4.49 -9.45 -8.42
CA LEU A 559 3.91 -8.12 -8.46
C LEU A 559 3.58 -7.71 -9.90
N PHE A 560 4.49 -7.97 -10.84
CA PHE A 560 4.26 -7.70 -12.26
C PHE A 560 3.18 -8.60 -12.88
N ALA A 561 3.16 -9.88 -12.49
CA ALA A 561 2.09 -10.81 -12.87
C ALA A 561 0.73 -10.38 -12.32
N SER A 562 0.68 -9.85 -11.10
CA SER A 562 -0.54 -9.33 -10.49
C SER A 562 -1.05 -8.10 -11.23
N TYR A 563 -0.14 -7.19 -11.61
CA TYR A 563 -0.47 -6.02 -12.42
C TYR A 563 -1.01 -6.40 -13.80
N THR A 564 -0.29 -7.24 -14.56
CA THR A 564 -0.71 -7.65 -15.90
C THR A 564 -2.01 -8.46 -15.87
N THR A 565 -2.21 -9.29 -14.86
CA THR A 565 -3.49 -9.98 -14.62
C THR A 565 -4.60 -8.97 -14.31
N ALA A 566 -4.35 -7.98 -13.46
CA ALA A 566 -5.32 -6.94 -13.14
C ALA A 566 -5.68 -6.04 -14.34
N VAL A 567 -4.79 -5.85 -15.30
CA VAL A 567 -5.04 -5.06 -16.51
C VAL A 567 -5.86 -5.83 -17.55
N TYR A 568 -5.50 -7.09 -17.85
CA TYR A 568 -6.02 -7.79 -19.03
C TYR A 568 -7.01 -8.92 -18.73
N PHE A 569 -7.04 -9.47 -17.53
CA PHE A 569 -7.82 -10.68 -17.26
C PHE A 569 -8.72 -10.49 -16.06
N HIS A 570 -9.84 -11.21 -16.05
CA HIS A 570 -10.84 -11.19 -14.99
C HIS A 570 -11.61 -9.87 -14.88
N THR A 571 -12.85 -9.94 -14.39
CA THR A 571 -13.63 -8.75 -14.07
C THR A 571 -13.09 -8.05 -12.81
N PRO A 572 -13.38 -6.75 -12.58
CA PRO A 572 -13.00 -6.06 -11.35
C PRO A 572 -13.42 -6.81 -10.07
N PHE A 573 -14.60 -7.42 -10.10
CA PHE A 573 -15.14 -8.15 -8.96
C PHE A 573 -14.44 -9.51 -8.73
N GLU A 574 -14.13 -10.25 -9.80
CA GLU A 574 -13.29 -11.46 -9.75
C GLU A 574 -11.88 -11.16 -9.20
N LYS A 575 -11.26 -10.04 -9.60
CA LYS A 575 -9.95 -9.59 -9.10
C LYS A 575 -10.01 -9.26 -7.62
N PHE A 576 -11.01 -8.48 -7.21
CA PHE A 576 -11.21 -8.07 -5.83
C PHE A 576 -11.38 -9.28 -4.91
N THR A 577 -12.23 -10.22 -5.29
CA THR A 577 -12.48 -11.42 -4.48
C THR A 577 -11.27 -12.35 -4.45
N GLY A 578 -10.54 -12.51 -5.56
CA GLY A 578 -9.26 -13.21 -5.58
C GLY A 578 -8.24 -12.60 -4.62
N PHE A 579 -8.12 -11.26 -4.62
CA PHE A 579 -7.21 -10.54 -3.75
C PHE A 579 -7.56 -10.71 -2.27
N VAL A 580 -8.83 -10.49 -1.90
CA VAL A 580 -9.31 -10.63 -0.52
C VAL A 580 -9.06 -12.04 0.02
N LEU A 581 -9.30 -13.07 -0.79
CA LEU A 581 -9.04 -14.46 -0.41
C LEU A 581 -7.55 -14.75 -0.24
N GLY A 582 -6.69 -14.15 -1.06
CA GLY A 582 -5.24 -14.22 -0.90
C GLY A 582 -4.79 -13.56 0.41
N LEU A 583 -5.33 -12.38 0.75
CA LEU A 583 -5.08 -11.69 2.02
C LEU A 583 -5.54 -12.52 3.22
N ALA A 584 -6.76 -13.05 3.17
CA ALA A 584 -7.33 -13.86 4.24
C ALA A 584 -6.49 -15.12 4.49
N SER A 585 -6.07 -15.79 3.41
CA SER A 585 -5.23 -17.00 3.47
C SER A 585 -3.88 -16.71 4.10
N PHE A 586 -3.24 -15.59 3.75
CA PHE A 586 -2.03 -15.14 4.43
C PHE A 586 -2.31 -14.76 5.90
N GLY A 587 -3.44 -14.13 6.20
CA GLY A 587 -3.86 -13.78 7.56
C GLY A 587 -3.89 -14.98 8.51
N LEU A 588 -4.31 -16.16 8.02
CA LEU A 588 -4.29 -17.41 8.81
C LEU A 588 -2.88 -17.80 9.26
N THR A 589 -1.85 -17.52 8.44
CA THR A 589 -0.43 -17.77 8.82
C THR A 589 0.07 -16.89 9.96
N ARG A 590 -0.67 -15.81 10.29
CA ARG A 590 -0.32 -14.88 11.37
C ARG A 590 -0.90 -15.29 12.72
N LEU A 591 -1.76 -16.30 12.76
CA LEU A 591 -2.36 -16.77 14.01
C LEU A 591 -1.28 -17.26 14.99
N PRO A 592 -1.45 -17.07 16.32
CA PRO A 592 -0.43 -17.39 17.32
C PRO A 592 0.07 -18.84 17.30
N LEU A 593 -0.78 -19.80 16.89
CA LEU A 593 -0.43 -21.22 16.83
C LEU A 593 0.68 -21.55 15.80
N PHE A 594 0.92 -20.67 14.82
CA PHE A 594 1.99 -20.81 13.82
C PHE A 594 3.24 -19.98 14.17
N ASN A 595 3.30 -19.42 15.39
CA ASN A 595 4.42 -18.66 15.95
C ASN A 595 4.82 -19.22 17.33
N VAL A 596 5.17 -20.51 17.39
CA VAL A 596 5.43 -21.27 18.63
C VAL A 596 6.62 -20.71 19.41
N GLY A 597 7.63 -20.18 18.70
CA GLY A 597 8.77 -19.49 19.32
C GLY A 597 8.39 -18.28 20.18
N ALA A 598 7.30 -17.57 19.84
CA ALA A 598 6.84 -16.39 20.57
C ALA A 598 6.00 -16.74 21.83
N LEU A 599 5.26 -17.84 21.79
CA LEU A 599 4.45 -18.33 22.91
C LEU A 599 5.33 -18.88 24.05
N ASN A 600 6.38 -19.63 23.71
CA ASN A 600 7.33 -20.17 24.69
C ASN A 600 8.15 -19.06 25.38
N ALA A 601 8.45 -17.97 24.67
CA ALA A 601 9.13 -16.81 25.25
C ALA A 601 8.25 -16.08 26.30
N LYS A 602 6.93 -15.98 26.09
CA LYS A 602 5.98 -15.40 27.06
C LYS A 602 5.81 -16.27 28.30
N HIS A 603 5.79 -17.59 28.15
CA HIS A 603 5.66 -18.53 29.29
C HIS A 603 6.92 -18.53 30.17
N SER A 604 8.10 -18.52 29.57
CA SER A 604 9.38 -18.42 30.30
C SER A 604 9.53 -17.10 31.06
N GLN A 605 8.94 -16.00 30.57
CA GLN A 605 9.00 -14.69 31.23
C GLN A 605 8.06 -14.60 32.44
N ARG A 606 6.97 -15.38 32.46
CA ARG A 606 6.02 -15.45 33.57
C ARG A 606 6.59 -16.24 34.75
N ASN A 607 7.34 -17.31 34.47
CA ASN A 607 8.04 -18.14 35.48
C ASN A 607 9.37 -17.55 35.99
N ARG A 608 9.82 -16.42 35.46
CA ARG A 608 10.99 -15.67 35.99
C ARG A 608 10.59 -14.44 36.83
N LYS A 609 9.29 -14.10 36.84
CA LYS A 609 8.71 -13.01 37.63
C LYS A 609 7.87 -13.51 38.82
N ALA A 610 7.52 -14.78 38.82
CA ALA A 610 7.20 -15.57 40.01
C ALA A 610 8.50 -16.23 40.48
#